data_AF-A0A2D7IJ66-F1
#
_entry.id   AF-A0A2D7IJ66-F1
#
_cell.length_a   1.000
_cell.length_b   1.000
_cell.length_c   1.000
_cell.angle_alpha   90.00
_cell.angle_beta   90.00
_cell.angle_gamma   90.00
#
_symmetry.space_group_name_H-M   'P 1'
#
loop_
_entity.id
_entity.type
_entity.pdbx_description
1 polymer ?
#
loop_
_entity_poly.entity_id
_entity_poly.type
_entity_poly.pdbx_seq_one_letter_code
_entity_poly.pdbx_strand_id
1 'polypeptide(L)'
;KELLTKDLEARNIIAARADLAETIGNPFIMVLPSVQKGKSPIDALRTNPAYKHAASVVESYLTARQYDVIVPQQQESLESLNEAQMDLGDREEDYAYQLALSIGSDVYIEFSGIQEDAGYGTKKYALTVKAFETTTARLLGTETGYSQGRKGELMVSVEEAMNDAIDKVLARVTEYWKKDVKRGIQYKLIINLSTDFDEDEVEEIQFALMDAIEDMSKSSKENIVTNQTVDYLLWCDPKKYNKSSKVYRYVKKYFKDEDTSGTLRRINVNRKMILLKVDYE
;
A
#
# COMPACT_ATOMS: atom_id res chain seq x y z
N LYS A 1 -28.52 23.69 -9.92
CA LYS A 1 -27.08 23.52 -9.64
C LYS A 1 -26.71 24.01 -8.24
N GLU A 2 -27.02 25.25 -7.86
CA GLU A 2 -26.72 25.78 -6.52
C GLU A 2 -27.31 24.97 -5.35
N LEU A 3 -28.52 24.42 -5.48
CA LEU A 3 -29.13 23.59 -4.44
C LEU A 3 -28.39 22.25 -4.23
N LEU A 4 -27.83 21.68 -5.30
CA LEU A 4 -27.00 20.48 -5.21
C LEU A 4 -25.64 20.81 -4.58
N THR A 5 -25.05 21.94 -4.94
CA THR A 5 -23.79 22.41 -4.36
C THR A 5 -23.94 22.66 -2.86
N LYS A 6 -25.01 23.34 -2.43
CA LYS A 6 -25.30 23.59 -1.01
C LYS A 6 -25.63 22.32 -0.22
N ASP A 7 -26.34 21.34 -0.80
CA ASP A 7 -26.60 20.06 -0.12
C ASP A 7 -25.31 19.24 0.05
N LEU A 8 -24.43 19.27 -0.94
CA LEU A 8 -23.12 18.61 -0.88
C LEU A 8 -22.11 19.35 0.02
N GLU A 9 -22.22 20.67 0.17
CA GLU A 9 -21.49 21.46 1.17
C GLU A 9 -21.99 21.16 2.59
N ALA A 10 -23.32 21.10 2.80
CA ALA A 10 -23.94 20.76 4.07
C ALA A 10 -23.60 19.33 4.55
N ARG A 11 -23.30 18.42 3.62
CA ARG A 11 -22.82 17.05 3.89
C ARG A 11 -21.29 16.96 4.06
N ASN A 12 -20.54 18.07 4.07
CA ASN A 12 -19.07 18.10 4.13
C ASN A 12 -18.38 17.36 2.95
N ILE A 13 -19.04 17.23 1.79
CA ILE A 13 -18.52 16.47 0.64
C ILE A 13 -17.65 17.37 -0.27
N ILE A 14 -18.03 18.64 -0.47
CA ILE A 14 -17.36 19.55 -1.43
C ILE A 14 -16.16 20.28 -0.82
N ALA A 15 -16.30 20.90 0.37
CA ALA A 15 -15.19 21.61 1.01
C ALA A 15 -14.02 20.67 1.39
N ALA A 16 -14.32 19.43 1.81
CA ALA A 16 -13.30 18.45 2.20
C ALA A 16 -12.55 17.81 1.01
N ARG A 17 -12.98 18.04 -0.24
CA ARG A 17 -12.27 17.55 -1.43
C ARG A 17 -11.23 18.55 -1.93
N ALA A 18 -11.51 19.85 -1.86
CA ALA A 18 -10.61 20.89 -2.36
C ALA A 18 -9.36 21.04 -1.46
N ASP A 19 -9.55 21.15 -0.14
CA ASP A 19 -8.43 21.49 0.78
C ASP A 19 -7.44 20.34 1.03
N LEU A 20 -7.88 19.08 0.96
CA LEU A 20 -7.03 17.90 1.21
C LEU A 20 -6.31 17.41 -0.06
N ALA A 21 -6.93 17.58 -1.23
CA ALA A 21 -6.34 17.19 -2.51
C ALA A 21 -5.16 18.10 -2.91
N GLU A 22 -5.20 19.39 -2.56
CA GLU A 22 -4.15 20.35 -2.93
C GLU A 22 -2.80 20.11 -2.25
N THR A 23 -2.75 19.44 -1.09
CA THR A 23 -1.48 19.28 -0.33
C THR A 23 -0.80 17.92 -0.52
N ILE A 24 -1.55 16.81 -0.65
CA ILE A 24 -0.99 15.43 -0.71
C ILE A 24 -1.36 14.69 -2.00
N GLY A 25 -2.43 15.10 -2.71
CA GLY A 25 -2.92 14.40 -3.89
C GLY A 25 -3.79 13.18 -3.57
N ASN A 26 -4.26 12.51 -4.63
CA ASN A 26 -5.00 11.25 -4.52
C ASN A 26 -4.04 10.10 -4.15
N PRO A 27 -4.52 9.06 -3.45
CA PRO A 27 -3.68 7.90 -3.16
C PRO A 27 -3.26 7.21 -4.46
N PHE A 28 -2.04 6.68 -4.48
CA PHE A 28 -1.57 5.83 -5.56
C PHE A 28 -2.09 4.40 -5.35
N ILE A 29 -2.90 3.90 -6.28
CA ILE A 29 -3.65 2.64 -6.12
C ILE A 29 -3.14 1.57 -7.08
N MET A 30 -2.80 0.41 -6.54
CA MET A 30 -2.54 -0.81 -7.32
C MET A 30 -3.77 -1.73 -7.29
N VAL A 31 -4.05 -2.43 -8.40
CA VAL A 31 -5.18 -3.37 -8.49
C VAL A 31 -4.69 -4.74 -8.91
N LEU A 32 -5.07 -5.78 -8.17
CA LEU A 32 -4.65 -7.17 -8.39
C LEU A 32 -5.80 -8.14 -8.13
N PRO A 33 -5.83 -9.32 -8.79
CA PRO A 33 -6.71 -10.39 -8.39
C PRO A 33 -6.17 -11.04 -7.10
N SER A 34 -7.08 -11.43 -6.22
CA SER A 34 -6.75 -12.26 -5.07
C SER A 34 -6.48 -13.68 -5.56
N VAL A 35 -5.35 -14.26 -5.16
CA VAL A 35 -4.91 -15.60 -5.55
C VAL A 35 -4.56 -16.41 -4.31
N GLN A 36 -4.46 -17.74 -4.47
CA GLN A 36 -3.97 -18.59 -3.39
C GLN A 36 -2.51 -18.27 -3.05
N LYS A 37 -2.12 -18.52 -1.81
CA LYS A 37 -0.73 -18.38 -1.34
C LYS A 37 0.25 -19.10 -2.26
N GLY A 38 1.40 -18.47 -2.49
CA GLY A 38 2.44 -18.96 -3.41
C GLY A 38 2.11 -18.84 -4.91
N LYS A 39 0.93 -18.32 -5.28
CA LYS A 39 0.61 -18.02 -6.68
C LYS A 39 0.82 -16.55 -6.99
N SER A 40 1.20 -16.28 -8.23
CA SER A 40 1.42 -14.94 -8.76
C SER A 40 0.09 -14.30 -9.21
N PRO A 41 -0.33 -13.15 -8.61
CA PRO A 41 -1.44 -12.35 -9.10
C PRO A 41 -1.24 -11.86 -10.54
N ILE A 42 0.01 -11.63 -10.95
CA ILE A 42 0.39 -11.19 -12.30
C ILE A 42 0.11 -12.30 -13.33
N ASP A 43 0.45 -13.54 -13.00
CA ASP A 43 0.14 -14.67 -13.87
C ASP A 43 -1.37 -14.91 -13.96
N ALA A 44 -2.10 -14.73 -12.85
CA ALA A 44 -3.55 -14.79 -12.86
C ALA A 44 -4.19 -13.71 -13.74
N LEU A 45 -3.68 -12.46 -13.72
CA LEU A 45 -4.11 -11.40 -14.63
C LEU A 45 -3.84 -11.73 -16.10
N ARG A 46 -2.69 -12.34 -16.39
CA ARG A 46 -2.30 -12.70 -17.76
C ARG A 46 -3.11 -13.85 -18.33
N THR A 47 -3.46 -14.83 -17.50
CA THR A 47 -4.05 -16.10 -17.95
C THR A 47 -5.57 -16.16 -17.81
N ASN A 48 -6.18 -15.37 -16.92
CA ASN A 48 -7.62 -15.37 -16.70
C ASN A 48 -8.31 -14.16 -17.36
N PRO A 49 -9.07 -14.33 -18.45
CA PRO A 49 -9.76 -13.23 -19.14
C PRO A 49 -10.74 -12.46 -18.23
N ALA A 50 -11.42 -13.15 -17.30
CA ALA A 50 -12.35 -12.50 -16.38
C ALA A 50 -11.61 -11.60 -15.38
N TYR A 51 -10.43 -12.01 -14.91
CA TYR A 51 -9.60 -11.17 -14.03
C TYR A 51 -9.03 -9.98 -14.79
N LYS A 52 -8.55 -10.18 -16.02
CA LYS A 52 -8.08 -9.08 -16.86
C LYS A 52 -9.19 -8.05 -17.10
N HIS A 53 -10.40 -8.52 -17.38
CA HIS A 53 -11.55 -7.65 -17.58
C HIS A 53 -11.94 -6.92 -16.27
N ALA A 54 -12.03 -7.63 -15.15
CA ALA A 54 -12.30 -7.03 -13.84
C ALA A 54 -11.29 -5.94 -13.46
N ALA A 55 -9.99 -6.20 -13.66
CA ALA A 55 -8.94 -5.22 -13.45
C ALA A 55 -9.13 -3.98 -14.34
N SER A 56 -9.40 -4.18 -15.63
CA SER A 56 -9.65 -3.08 -16.59
C SER A 56 -10.86 -2.22 -16.17
N VAL A 57 -11.92 -2.84 -15.64
CA VAL A 57 -13.11 -2.13 -15.14
C VAL A 57 -12.73 -1.24 -13.94
N VAL A 58 -11.99 -1.78 -12.96
CA VAL A 58 -11.53 -1.00 -11.80
C VAL A 58 -10.58 0.11 -12.20
N GLU A 59 -9.60 -0.18 -13.05
CA GLU A 59 -8.63 0.79 -13.56
C GLU A 59 -9.34 1.94 -14.29
N SER A 60 -10.32 1.64 -15.13
CA SER A 60 -11.16 2.64 -15.79
C SER A 60 -11.96 3.45 -14.77
N TYR A 61 -12.56 2.79 -13.78
CA TYR A 61 -13.35 3.43 -12.73
C TYR A 61 -12.52 4.43 -11.89
N LEU A 62 -11.29 4.04 -11.56
CA LEU A 62 -10.34 4.82 -10.78
C LEU A 62 -9.77 6.00 -11.57
N THR A 63 -9.31 5.76 -12.80
CA THR A 63 -8.75 6.81 -13.66
C THR A 63 -9.80 7.86 -14.04
N ALA A 64 -11.06 7.46 -14.25
CA ALA A 64 -12.18 8.37 -14.45
C ALA A 64 -12.43 9.31 -13.24
N ARG A 65 -11.99 8.91 -12.04
CA ARG A 65 -12.04 9.70 -10.80
C ARG A 65 -10.71 10.37 -10.45
N GLN A 66 -9.76 10.38 -11.39
CA GLN A 66 -8.44 11.00 -11.26
C GLN A 66 -7.58 10.40 -10.14
N TYR A 67 -7.81 9.14 -9.76
CA TYR A 67 -6.83 8.40 -8.95
C TYR A 67 -5.61 8.08 -9.80
N ASP A 68 -4.44 8.10 -9.17
CA ASP A 68 -3.22 7.58 -9.78
C ASP A 68 -3.28 6.04 -9.69
N VAL A 69 -3.30 5.36 -10.83
CA VAL A 69 -3.43 3.90 -10.90
C VAL A 69 -2.18 3.29 -11.51
N ILE A 70 -1.69 2.21 -10.92
CA ILE A 70 -0.59 1.42 -11.48
C ILE A 70 -1.06 0.02 -11.87
N VAL A 71 -0.71 -0.36 -13.09
CA VAL A 71 -0.85 -1.71 -13.60
C VAL A 71 0.52 -2.38 -13.50
N PRO A 72 0.71 -3.34 -12.59
CA PRO A 72 1.99 -4.02 -12.47
C PRO A 72 2.23 -4.88 -13.73
N GLN A 73 3.25 -4.52 -14.50
CA GLN A 73 3.64 -5.22 -15.74
C GLN A 73 5.01 -5.90 -15.65
N GLN A 74 5.81 -5.59 -14.63
CA GLN A 74 7.21 -6.02 -14.53
C GLN A 74 7.53 -6.63 -13.15
N GLN A 75 8.23 -7.77 -13.16
CA GLN A 75 8.57 -8.60 -11.99
C GLN A 75 9.88 -8.20 -11.28
N GLU A 76 10.71 -7.32 -11.86
CA GLU A 76 12.14 -7.21 -11.51
C GLU A 76 12.49 -6.66 -10.11
N SER A 77 11.55 -6.16 -9.30
CA SER A 77 11.86 -5.50 -8.01
C SER A 77 11.51 -6.32 -6.75
N LEU A 78 11.13 -7.59 -6.86
CA LEU A 78 10.68 -8.39 -5.71
C LEU A 78 11.79 -9.15 -4.97
N GLU A 79 12.92 -9.49 -5.62
CA GLU A 79 13.95 -10.34 -5.02
C GLU A 79 14.59 -9.71 -3.78
N SER A 80 15.01 -8.43 -3.86
CA SER A 80 15.59 -7.70 -2.71
C SER A 80 14.61 -7.48 -1.55
N LEU A 81 13.31 -7.60 -1.81
CA LEU A 81 12.26 -7.46 -0.81
C LEU A 81 11.99 -8.76 -0.06
N ASN A 82 12.09 -9.88 -0.77
CA ASN A 82 11.94 -11.19 -0.16
C ASN A 82 13.05 -11.43 0.85
N GLU A 83 14.31 -11.17 0.51
CA GLU A 83 15.44 -11.34 1.44
C GLU A 83 15.26 -10.50 2.72
N ALA A 84 14.94 -9.21 2.59
CA ALA A 84 14.75 -8.33 3.75
C ALA A 84 13.49 -8.62 4.58
N GLN A 85 12.50 -9.33 4.04
CA GLN A 85 11.29 -9.73 4.77
C GLN A 85 11.38 -11.16 5.33
N MET A 86 12.20 -12.04 4.77
CA MET A 86 12.42 -13.40 5.28
C MET A 86 13.01 -13.39 6.70
N ASP A 87 13.82 -12.39 7.04
CA ASP A 87 14.39 -12.22 8.38
C ASP A 87 13.36 -11.73 9.42
N LEU A 88 12.19 -11.24 8.99
CA LEU A 88 11.12 -10.71 9.88
C LEU A 88 10.19 -11.81 10.46
N GLY A 89 10.52 -13.09 10.27
CA GLY A 89 9.69 -14.23 10.71
C GLY A 89 8.39 -14.38 9.92
N ASP A 90 7.51 -15.30 10.38
CA ASP A 90 6.27 -15.86 9.80
C ASP A 90 5.17 -14.88 9.26
N ARG A 91 5.54 -13.70 8.75
CA ARG A 91 4.68 -12.85 7.94
C ARG A 91 4.53 -13.51 6.57
N GLU A 92 3.51 -14.37 6.52
CA GLU A 92 3.02 -15.12 5.37
C GLU A 92 3.24 -14.38 4.03
N GLU A 93 3.68 -15.14 3.01
CA GLU A 93 3.95 -14.74 1.62
C GLU A 93 2.73 -14.10 0.91
N ASP A 94 2.30 -12.92 1.35
CA ASP A 94 1.33 -12.11 0.63
C ASP A 94 2.07 -11.38 -0.50
N TYR A 95 2.12 -12.04 -1.65
CA TYR A 95 2.74 -11.51 -2.86
C TYR A 95 2.12 -10.17 -3.29
N ALA A 96 0.81 -9.97 -3.08
CA ALA A 96 0.15 -8.73 -3.46
C ALA A 96 0.64 -7.57 -2.57
N TYR A 97 0.76 -7.81 -1.26
CA TYR A 97 1.38 -6.87 -0.33
C TYR A 97 2.83 -6.54 -0.70
N GLN A 98 3.66 -7.56 -0.94
CA GLN A 98 5.07 -7.37 -1.29
C GLN A 98 5.23 -6.57 -2.58
N LEU A 99 4.42 -6.88 -3.60
CA LEU A 99 4.41 -6.16 -4.85
C LEU A 99 3.94 -4.72 -4.67
N ALA A 100 2.87 -4.49 -3.91
CA ALA A 100 2.36 -3.16 -3.55
C ALA A 100 3.46 -2.31 -2.92
N LEU A 101 4.14 -2.89 -1.92
CA LEU A 101 5.20 -2.23 -1.18
C LEU A 101 6.41 -1.95 -2.07
N SER A 102 6.76 -2.86 -2.99
CA SER A 102 7.88 -2.71 -3.94
C SER A 102 7.69 -1.54 -4.91
N ILE A 103 6.48 -1.39 -5.40
CA ILE A 103 6.08 -0.33 -6.32
C ILE A 103 5.92 0.99 -5.57
N GLY A 104 5.60 0.91 -4.27
CA GLY A 104 5.31 2.06 -3.43
C GLY A 104 3.92 2.61 -3.66
N SER A 105 2.93 1.74 -3.87
CA SER A 105 1.51 2.13 -3.82
C SER A 105 1.13 2.59 -2.42
N ASP A 106 0.19 3.53 -2.31
CA ASP A 106 -0.41 3.89 -1.02
C ASP A 106 -1.44 2.84 -0.60
N VAL A 107 -2.25 2.40 -1.56
CA VAL A 107 -3.32 1.41 -1.38
C VAL A 107 -3.19 0.34 -2.44
N TYR A 108 -3.43 -0.92 -2.07
CA TYR A 108 -3.66 -1.97 -3.05
C TYR A 108 -5.06 -2.55 -2.89
N ILE A 109 -5.68 -2.85 -4.03
CA ILE A 109 -7.01 -3.42 -4.11
C ILE A 109 -6.87 -4.85 -4.62
N GLU A 110 -7.42 -5.79 -3.86
CA GLU A 110 -7.63 -7.15 -4.30
C GLU A 110 -9.07 -7.38 -4.73
N PHE A 111 -9.26 -8.15 -5.80
CA PHE A 111 -10.60 -8.63 -6.17
C PHE A 111 -10.62 -10.14 -6.40
N SER A 112 -11.73 -10.77 -6.06
CA SER A 112 -12.00 -12.17 -6.40
C SER A 112 -13.47 -12.35 -6.72
N GLY A 113 -13.80 -13.29 -7.60
CA GLY A 113 -15.18 -13.50 -7.99
C GLY A 113 -15.47 -14.94 -8.37
N ILE A 114 -16.74 -15.31 -8.17
CA ILE A 114 -17.28 -16.63 -8.46
C ILE A 114 -18.60 -16.50 -9.21
N GLN A 115 -18.87 -17.46 -10.09
CA GLN A 115 -20.15 -17.56 -10.75
C GLN A 115 -21.07 -18.45 -9.91
N GLU A 116 -22.26 -17.95 -9.59
CA GLU A 116 -23.27 -18.63 -8.78
C GLU A 116 -24.52 -18.93 -9.62
N ASP A 117 -25.23 -19.99 -9.26
CA ASP A 117 -26.56 -20.26 -9.82
C ASP A 117 -27.56 -19.22 -9.29
N ALA A 118 -28.36 -18.65 -10.18
CA ALA A 118 -29.40 -17.67 -9.85
C ALA A 118 -30.83 -18.21 -10.09
N GLY A 119 -30.96 -19.51 -10.31
CA GLY A 119 -32.23 -20.19 -10.61
C GLY A 119 -32.61 -20.13 -12.09
N TYR A 120 -33.54 -20.99 -12.49
CA TYR A 120 -34.11 -21.03 -13.85
C TYR A 120 -33.08 -21.14 -14.99
N GLY A 121 -31.94 -21.80 -14.72
CA GLY A 121 -30.83 -21.95 -15.65
C GLY A 121 -30.09 -20.64 -15.94
N THR A 122 -30.20 -19.65 -15.07
CA THR A 122 -29.44 -18.39 -15.11
C THR A 122 -28.28 -18.43 -14.14
N LYS A 123 -27.24 -17.64 -14.43
CA LYS A 123 -26.08 -17.49 -13.57
C LYS A 123 -25.90 -16.02 -13.21
N LYS A 124 -25.49 -15.75 -11.98
CA LYS A 124 -25.04 -14.44 -11.52
C LYS A 124 -23.55 -14.50 -11.17
N TYR A 125 -22.92 -13.35 -11.06
CA TYR A 125 -21.53 -13.23 -10.63
C TYR A 125 -21.49 -12.49 -9.30
N ALA A 126 -20.81 -13.08 -8.31
CA ALA A 126 -20.53 -12.46 -7.03
C ALA A 126 -19.05 -12.11 -6.99
N LEU A 127 -18.73 -10.83 -6.77
CA LEU A 127 -17.37 -10.31 -6.79
C LEU A 127 -17.09 -9.58 -5.48
N THR A 128 -16.03 -9.99 -4.79
CA THR A 128 -15.54 -9.33 -3.58
C THR A 128 -14.35 -8.45 -3.91
N VAL A 129 -14.39 -7.21 -3.45
CA VAL A 129 -13.30 -6.23 -3.54
C VAL A 129 -12.82 -5.91 -2.13
N LYS A 130 -11.51 -5.96 -1.92
CA LYS A 130 -10.85 -5.58 -0.66
C LYS A 130 -9.79 -4.52 -0.96
N ALA A 131 -9.73 -3.48 -0.14
CA ALA A 131 -8.69 -2.46 -0.23
C ALA A 131 -7.84 -2.47 1.05
N PHE A 132 -6.53 -2.35 0.90
CA PHE A 132 -5.56 -2.43 1.97
C PHE A 132 -4.59 -1.25 1.92
N GLU A 133 -4.16 -0.78 3.09
CA GLU A 133 -3.06 0.19 3.20
C GLU A 133 -1.73 -0.54 3.06
N THR A 134 -0.90 -0.07 2.12
CA THR A 134 0.29 -0.82 1.65
C THR A 134 1.39 -0.95 2.69
N THR A 135 1.55 -0.01 3.62
CA THR A 135 2.66 -0.07 4.60
C THR A 135 2.40 -1.07 5.73
N THR A 136 1.14 -1.29 6.08
CA THR A 136 0.71 -2.09 7.23
C THR A 136 -0.12 -3.32 6.86
N ALA A 137 -0.51 -3.48 5.59
CA ALA A 137 -1.51 -4.44 5.13
C ALA A 137 -2.88 -4.29 5.84
N ARG A 138 -3.16 -3.13 6.44
CA ARG A 138 -4.44 -2.89 7.14
C ARG A 138 -5.58 -2.84 6.13
N LEU A 139 -6.61 -3.67 6.34
CA LEU A 139 -7.85 -3.62 5.58
C LEU A 139 -8.55 -2.27 5.79
N LEU A 140 -8.74 -1.52 4.69
CA LEU A 140 -9.45 -0.24 4.64
C LEU A 140 -10.93 -0.42 4.30
N GLY A 141 -11.26 -1.47 3.54
CA GLY A 141 -12.64 -1.74 3.17
C GLY A 141 -12.78 -3.06 2.43
N THR A 142 -13.92 -3.70 2.62
CA THR A 142 -14.32 -4.92 1.90
C THR A 142 -15.79 -4.80 1.55
N GLU A 143 -16.12 -5.15 0.32
CA GLU A 143 -17.50 -5.21 -0.18
C GLU A 143 -17.66 -6.33 -1.19
N THR A 144 -18.86 -6.88 -1.25
CA THR A 144 -19.26 -7.85 -2.27
C THR A 144 -20.34 -7.23 -3.14
N GLY A 145 -20.11 -7.21 -4.44
CA GLY A 145 -21.08 -6.78 -5.44
C GLY A 145 -21.64 -7.96 -6.21
N TYR A 146 -22.83 -7.77 -6.74
CA TYR A 146 -23.58 -8.83 -7.43
C TYR A 146 -24.05 -8.38 -8.81
N SER A 147 -23.94 -9.27 -9.78
CA SER A 147 -24.59 -9.10 -11.08
C SER A 147 -26.05 -9.57 -11.04
N GLN A 148 -26.83 -9.16 -12.03
CA GLN A 148 -28.13 -9.80 -12.26
C GLN A 148 -27.94 -11.24 -12.77
N GLY A 149 -28.94 -12.10 -12.51
CA GLY A 149 -28.98 -13.45 -13.05
C GLY A 149 -29.29 -13.43 -14.54
N ARG A 150 -28.41 -14.00 -15.36
CA ARG A 150 -28.57 -14.06 -16.83
C ARG A 150 -28.06 -15.36 -17.43
N LYS A 151 -28.44 -15.62 -18.68
CA LYS A 151 -27.89 -16.73 -19.48
C LYS A 151 -26.73 -16.21 -20.32
N GLY A 152 -25.50 -16.65 -20.01
CA GLY A 152 -24.30 -16.22 -20.73
C GLY A 152 -23.76 -14.86 -20.24
N GLU A 153 -22.95 -14.21 -21.09
CA GLU A 153 -22.39 -12.87 -20.85
C GLU A 153 -21.63 -12.71 -19.52
N LEU A 154 -20.61 -13.55 -19.33
CA LEU A 154 -19.77 -13.50 -18.14
C LEU A 154 -19.14 -12.12 -17.93
N MET A 155 -18.61 -11.47 -18.98
CA MET A 155 -17.91 -10.19 -18.86
C MET A 155 -18.83 -9.08 -18.34
N VAL A 156 -20.04 -8.95 -18.91
CA VAL A 156 -21.06 -8.00 -18.42
C VAL A 156 -21.38 -8.26 -16.95
N SER A 157 -21.47 -9.55 -16.57
CA SER A 157 -21.73 -9.94 -15.18
C SER A 157 -20.59 -9.55 -14.24
N VAL A 158 -19.34 -9.69 -14.68
CA VAL A 158 -18.16 -9.25 -13.93
C VAL A 158 -18.18 -7.73 -13.76
N GLU A 159 -18.44 -6.98 -14.83
CA GLU A 159 -18.48 -5.51 -14.82
C GLU A 159 -19.54 -4.97 -13.85
N GLU A 160 -20.77 -5.50 -13.90
CA GLU A 160 -21.83 -5.11 -12.97
C GLU A 160 -21.47 -5.38 -11.52
N ALA A 161 -21.01 -6.60 -11.21
CA ALA A 161 -20.63 -6.98 -9.86
C ALA A 161 -19.46 -6.12 -9.35
N MET A 162 -18.51 -5.79 -10.21
CA MET A 162 -17.39 -4.92 -9.87
C MET A 162 -17.86 -3.50 -9.55
N ASN A 163 -18.69 -2.91 -10.43
CA ASN A 163 -19.19 -1.54 -10.25
C ASN A 163 -20.03 -1.38 -8.98
N ASP A 164 -20.82 -2.41 -8.61
CA ASP A 164 -21.60 -2.42 -7.36
C ASP A 164 -20.73 -2.48 -6.10
N ALA A 165 -19.54 -3.10 -6.17
CA ALA A 165 -18.62 -3.22 -5.05
C ALA A 165 -17.65 -2.03 -4.92
N ILE A 166 -17.03 -1.62 -6.03
CA ILE A 166 -15.86 -0.72 -6.03
C ILE A 166 -16.19 0.67 -5.48
N ASP A 167 -17.39 1.20 -5.75
CA ASP A 167 -17.77 2.54 -5.28
C ASP A 167 -17.79 2.62 -3.75
N LYS A 168 -18.37 1.59 -3.12
CA LYS A 168 -18.47 1.47 -1.67
C LYS A 168 -17.09 1.30 -1.01
N VAL A 169 -16.21 0.50 -1.63
CA VAL A 169 -14.82 0.35 -1.15
C VAL A 169 -14.06 1.67 -1.25
N LEU A 170 -14.19 2.40 -2.36
CA LEU A 170 -13.48 3.66 -2.55
C LEU A 170 -13.98 4.79 -1.65
N ALA A 171 -15.26 4.78 -1.28
CA ALA A 171 -15.78 5.68 -0.25
C ALA A 171 -15.03 5.48 1.06
N ARG A 172 -14.86 4.22 1.51
CA ARG A 172 -14.10 3.89 2.73
C ARG A 172 -12.63 4.26 2.61
N VAL A 173 -11.97 3.91 1.49
CA VAL A 173 -10.57 4.29 1.22
C VAL A 173 -10.38 5.81 1.33
N THR A 174 -11.29 6.58 0.75
CA THR A 174 -11.23 8.05 0.80
C THR A 174 -11.38 8.58 2.22
N GLU A 175 -12.26 8.00 3.03
CA GLU A 175 -12.41 8.39 4.45
C GLU A 175 -11.16 8.12 5.27
N TYR A 176 -10.52 6.96 5.09
CA TYR A 176 -9.25 6.64 5.73
C TYR A 176 -8.14 7.58 5.26
N TRP A 177 -8.02 7.81 3.94
CA TRP A 177 -7.03 8.71 3.35
C TRP A 177 -7.13 10.12 3.95
N LYS A 178 -8.34 10.67 4.05
CA LYS A 178 -8.58 11.99 4.66
C LYS A 178 -8.13 12.06 6.12
N LYS A 179 -8.22 10.97 6.88
CA LYS A 179 -7.75 10.89 8.27
C LYS A 179 -6.23 10.78 8.33
N ASP A 180 -5.64 9.93 7.50
CA ASP A 180 -4.20 9.66 7.52
C ASP A 180 -3.38 10.87 7.01
N VAL A 181 -3.89 11.61 6.03
CA VAL A 181 -3.30 12.89 5.58
C VAL A 181 -3.08 13.89 6.72
N LYS A 182 -3.96 13.90 7.74
CA LYS A 182 -3.80 14.78 8.91
C LYS A 182 -2.64 14.37 9.82
N ARG A 183 -2.29 13.08 9.85
CA ARG A 183 -1.18 12.55 10.67
C ARG A 183 0.18 12.86 10.03
N GLY A 184 0.24 12.90 8.71
CA GLY A 184 1.45 13.14 7.93
C GLY A 184 1.63 12.08 6.85
N ILE A 185 2.74 12.16 6.11
CA ILE A 185 3.06 11.13 5.12
C ILE A 185 3.64 9.92 5.83
N GLN A 186 3.05 8.77 5.57
CA GLN A 186 3.47 7.51 6.16
C GLN A 186 4.57 6.84 5.31
N TYR A 187 5.65 6.40 5.97
CA TYR A 187 6.73 5.61 5.41
C TYR A 187 6.96 4.35 6.24
N LYS A 188 7.33 3.24 5.60
CA LYS A 188 7.89 2.05 6.23
C LYS A 188 9.41 2.10 6.14
N LEU A 189 10.08 2.09 7.29
CA LEU A 189 11.53 2.07 7.41
C LEU A 189 11.94 0.69 7.93
N ILE A 190 12.78 0.01 7.17
CA ILE A 190 13.40 -1.25 7.56
C ILE A 190 14.91 -1.06 7.47
N ILE A 191 15.63 -1.39 8.53
CA ILE A 191 17.09 -1.30 8.59
C ILE A 191 17.62 -2.66 9.03
N ASN A 192 18.44 -3.26 8.18
CA ASN A 192 19.12 -4.51 8.50
C ASN A 192 20.50 -4.22 9.06
N LEU A 193 20.88 -4.90 10.13
CA LEU A 193 22.19 -4.76 10.77
C LEU A 193 23.06 -5.96 10.40
N SER A 194 24.36 -5.74 10.15
CA SER A 194 25.29 -6.85 9.90
C SER A 194 25.36 -7.77 11.11
N THR A 195 25.62 -9.06 10.87
CA THR A 195 25.86 -10.02 11.95
C THR A 195 27.25 -9.92 12.56
N ASP A 196 28.10 -9.06 12.00
CA ASP A 196 29.50 -8.88 12.40
C ASP A 196 29.65 -7.89 13.57
N PHE A 197 28.60 -7.14 13.90
CA PHE A 197 28.58 -6.27 15.08
C PHE A 197 28.41 -7.09 16.35
N ASP A 198 29.09 -6.69 17.41
CA ASP A 198 28.81 -7.23 18.74
C ASP A 198 27.54 -6.62 19.37
N GLU A 199 27.13 -7.12 20.53
CA GLU A 199 25.88 -6.70 21.18
C GLU A 199 25.89 -5.22 21.58
N ASP A 200 27.03 -4.69 22.02
CA ASP A 200 27.16 -3.29 22.44
C ASP A 200 27.08 -2.37 21.21
N GLU A 201 27.78 -2.73 20.12
CA GLU A 201 27.71 -2.00 18.85
C GLU A 201 26.29 -2.00 18.26
N VAL A 202 25.60 -3.14 18.31
CA VAL A 202 24.19 -3.24 17.86
C VAL A 202 23.30 -2.30 18.65
N GLU A 203 23.45 -2.23 19.96
CA GLU A 203 22.65 -1.38 20.83
C GLU A 203 22.90 0.12 20.54
N GLU A 204 24.16 0.54 20.41
CA GLU A 204 24.52 1.91 20.05
C GLU A 204 23.95 2.32 18.68
N ILE A 205 24.08 1.44 17.68
CA ILE A 205 23.50 1.64 16.35
C ILE A 205 21.97 1.80 16.45
N GLN A 206 21.30 0.96 17.23
CA GLN A 206 19.86 1.02 17.41
C GLN A 206 19.42 2.33 18.08
N PHE A 207 20.11 2.77 19.13
CA PHE A 207 19.79 4.02 19.82
C PHE A 207 19.94 5.23 18.89
N ALA A 208 21.03 5.33 18.14
CA ALA A 208 21.21 6.42 17.19
C ALA A 208 20.12 6.43 16.09
N LEU A 209 19.68 5.26 15.64
CA LEU A 209 18.59 5.14 14.68
C LEU A 209 17.24 5.54 15.28
N MET A 210 16.96 5.16 16.53
CA MET A 210 15.75 5.53 17.26
C MET A 210 15.69 7.04 17.47
N ASP A 211 16.77 7.66 17.92
CA ASP A 211 16.84 9.11 18.14
C ASP A 211 16.65 9.88 16.82
N ALA A 212 17.26 9.40 15.72
CA ALA A 212 17.03 9.95 14.39
C ALA A 212 15.56 9.89 13.96
N ILE A 213 14.87 8.79 14.29
CA ILE A 213 13.47 8.55 13.97
C ILE A 213 12.55 9.46 14.81
N GLU A 214 12.81 9.57 16.11
CA GLU A 214 12.02 10.39 17.03
C GLU A 214 12.11 11.87 16.68
N ASP A 215 13.31 12.38 16.39
CA ASP A 215 13.51 13.79 16.05
C ASP A 215 12.89 14.17 14.69
N MET A 216 12.95 13.26 13.72
CA MET A 216 12.47 13.50 12.36
C MET A 216 10.96 13.34 12.21
N SER A 217 10.37 12.36 12.90
CA SER A 217 8.96 11.98 12.71
C SER A 217 8.01 12.80 13.59
N LYS A 218 6.77 13.00 13.15
CA LYS A 218 5.71 13.54 14.02
C LYS A 218 5.24 12.50 15.02
N SER A 219 5.26 11.24 14.58
CA SER A 219 5.01 10.06 15.38
C SER A 219 5.64 8.88 14.66
N SER A 220 6.11 7.91 15.43
CA SER A 220 6.61 6.64 14.93
C SER A 220 5.86 5.49 15.61
N LYS A 221 5.92 4.30 15.02
CA LYS A 221 5.53 3.06 15.65
C LYS A 221 6.63 2.04 15.40
N GLU A 222 7.26 1.59 16.47
CA GLU A 222 8.13 0.43 16.46
C GLU A 222 7.28 -0.82 16.21
N ASN A 223 7.65 -1.61 15.20
CA ASN A 223 7.00 -2.90 14.94
C ASN A 223 7.85 -4.05 15.45
N ILE A 224 9.13 -4.08 15.08
CA ILE A 224 10.10 -5.13 15.41
C ILE A 224 11.45 -4.46 15.60
N VAL A 225 12.15 -4.80 16.68
CA VAL A 225 13.57 -4.52 16.88
C VAL A 225 14.23 -5.81 17.35
N THR A 226 15.23 -6.25 16.60
CA THR A 226 16.10 -7.39 16.90
C THR A 226 17.54 -7.01 16.59
N ASN A 227 18.49 -7.85 16.96
CA ASN A 227 19.91 -7.60 16.70
C ASN A 227 20.26 -7.43 15.22
N GLN A 228 19.37 -7.83 14.31
CA GLN A 228 19.59 -7.80 12.86
C GLN A 228 18.58 -6.91 12.13
N THR A 229 17.50 -6.47 12.78
CA THR A 229 16.44 -5.75 12.08
C THR A 229 15.74 -4.72 12.94
N VAL A 230 15.56 -3.53 12.37
CA VAL A 230 14.77 -2.43 12.93
C VAL A 230 13.65 -2.10 11.92
N ASP A 231 12.41 -2.39 12.27
CA ASP A 231 11.19 -2.14 11.47
C ASP A 231 10.30 -1.10 12.15
N TYR A 232 10.16 0.06 11.49
CA TYR A 232 9.39 1.20 11.96
C TYR A 232 8.39 1.71 10.93
N LEU A 233 7.23 2.16 11.42
CA LEU A 233 6.31 3.00 10.67
C LEU A 233 6.47 4.44 11.10
N LEU A 234 6.66 5.33 10.15
CA LEU A 234 6.94 6.75 10.38
C LEU A 234 5.81 7.59 9.82
N TRP A 235 5.33 8.58 10.56
CA TRP A 235 4.47 9.64 10.03
C TRP A 235 5.25 10.95 10.06
N CYS A 236 5.58 11.48 8.88
CA CYS A 236 6.45 12.64 8.74
C CYS A 236 5.69 13.88 8.27
N ASP A 237 6.22 15.07 8.57
CA ASP A 237 5.68 16.33 8.06
C ASP A 237 5.82 16.41 6.53
N PRO A 238 4.73 16.50 5.74
CA PRO A 238 4.82 16.64 4.30
C PRO A 238 5.63 17.87 3.85
N LYS A 239 5.66 18.96 4.63
CA LYS A 239 6.43 20.15 4.25
C LYS A 239 7.94 19.90 4.27
N LYS A 240 8.40 19.07 5.21
CA LYS A 240 9.82 18.73 5.39
C LYS A 240 10.19 17.50 4.57
N TYR A 241 9.43 16.42 4.73
CA TYR A 241 9.73 15.07 4.25
C TYR A 241 8.67 14.57 3.25
N ASN A 242 8.42 15.32 2.18
CA ASN A 242 7.51 14.90 1.09
C ASN A 242 8.01 13.74 0.22
N LYS A 243 9.24 13.27 0.44
CA LYS A 243 9.85 12.18 -0.33
C LYS A 243 10.63 11.29 0.62
N SER A 244 10.52 9.98 0.42
CA SER A 244 11.30 8.97 1.15
C SER A 244 12.81 9.21 1.08
N SER A 245 13.31 9.75 -0.04
CA SER A 245 14.72 10.13 -0.19
C SER A 245 15.18 11.23 0.78
N LYS A 246 14.26 12.11 1.24
CA LYS A 246 14.56 13.12 2.27
C LYS A 246 14.63 12.49 3.66
N VAL A 247 13.76 11.53 3.94
CA VAL A 247 13.82 10.71 5.17
C VAL A 247 15.15 9.96 5.22
N TYR A 248 15.48 9.22 4.17
CA TYR A 248 16.77 8.53 4.06
C TYR A 248 17.97 9.47 4.27
N ARG A 249 17.96 10.64 3.60
CA ARG A 249 19.05 11.62 3.75
C ARG A 249 19.17 12.12 5.18
N TYR A 250 18.05 12.27 5.89
CA TYR A 250 18.05 12.69 7.29
C TYR A 250 18.70 11.63 8.17
N VAL A 251 18.17 10.40 8.12
CA VAL A 251 18.68 9.26 8.90
C VAL A 251 20.17 9.04 8.62
N LYS A 252 20.59 9.09 7.35
CA LYS A 252 22.01 8.94 7.00
C LYS A 252 22.90 10.05 7.52
N LYS A 253 22.41 11.30 7.54
CA LYS A 253 23.18 12.41 8.08
C LYS A 253 23.29 12.27 9.60
N TYR A 254 22.18 12.00 10.26
CA TYR A 254 22.12 11.81 11.71
C TYR A 254 23.04 10.68 12.15
N PHE A 255 22.93 9.51 11.53
CA PHE A 255 23.78 8.35 11.81
C PHE A 255 25.28 8.65 11.67
N LYS A 256 25.65 9.51 10.70
CA LYS A 256 27.04 9.94 10.54
C LYS A 256 27.49 10.94 11.62
N ASP A 257 26.58 11.79 12.08
CA ASP A 257 26.87 12.83 13.06
C ASP A 257 27.00 12.23 14.50
N GLU A 258 26.37 11.08 14.77
CA GLU A 258 26.45 10.32 16.04
C GLU A 258 27.72 9.44 16.17
N ASP A 259 28.59 9.40 15.16
CA ASP A 259 29.87 8.64 15.17
C ASP A 259 29.72 7.14 15.54
N THR A 260 28.58 6.54 15.22
CA THR A 260 28.28 5.12 15.49
C THR A 260 29.10 4.16 14.63
N SER A 261 29.34 2.95 15.13
CA SER A 261 29.97 1.86 14.38
C SER A 261 29.27 1.56 13.04
N GLY A 262 30.07 1.33 12.00
CA GLY A 262 29.59 0.89 10.69
C GLY A 262 29.13 1.99 9.73
N THR A 263 28.67 1.58 8.56
CA THR A 263 28.24 2.48 7.48
C THR A 263 26.79 2.24 7.08
N LEU A 264 25.93 3.26 7.23
CA LEU A 264 24.56 3.22 6.73
C LEU A 264 24.50 3.33 5.18
N ARG A 265 24.07 2.24 4.56
CA ARG A 265 23.88 2.09 3.12
C ARG A 265 22.41 1.93 2.74
N ARG A 266 22.12 2.29 1.50
CA ARG A 266 20.77 2.17 0.92
C ARG A 266 20.69 0.88 0.14
N ILE A 267 19.73 0.01 0.48
CA ILE A 267 19.35 -1.13 -0.35
C ILE A 267 18.28 -0.66 -1.35
N ASN A 268 17.14 -0.19 -0.85
CA ASN A 268 16.01 0.26 -1.67
C ASN A 268 15.33 1.49 -1.07
N VAL A 269 14.94 2.45 -1.91
CA VAL A 269 14.08 3.56 -1.51
C VAL A 269 13.07 3.79 -2.62
N ASN A 270 11.80 3.57 -2.31
CA ASN A 270 10.68 3.89 -3.20
C ASN A 270 9.74 4.88 -2.51
N ARG A 271 8.54 5.11 -3.04
CA ARG A 271 7.61 6.12 -2.51
C ARG A 271 7.16 5.87 -1.07
N LYS A 272 7.12 4.62 -0.60
CA LYS A 272 6.54 4.23 0.71
C LYS A 272 7.48 3.46 1.61
N MET A 273 8.53 2.88 1.04
CA MET A 273 9.48 2.04 1.74
C MET A 273 10.89 2.60 1.63
N ILE A 274 11.61 2.49 2.75
CA ILE A 274 13.01 2.83 2.90
C ILE A 274 13.66 1.60 3.53
N LEU A 275 14.44 0.89 2.72
CA LEU A 275 15.18 -0.30 3.13
C LEU A 275 16.67 0.03 3.13
N LEU A 276 17.26 -0.01 4.32
CA LEU A 276 18.65 0.34 4.57
C LEU A 276 19.40 -0.85 5.16
N LYS A 277 20.72 -0.76 5.13
CA LYS A 277 21.61 -1.69 5.81
C LYS A 277 22.71 -0.94 6.53
N VAL A 278 23.09 -1.39 7.72
CA VAL A 278 24.33 -0.98 8.37
C VAL A 278 25.35 -2.09 8.12
N ASP A 279 26.38 -1.79 7.35
CA ASP A 279 27.51 -2.70 7.11
C ASP A 279 28.61 -2.42 8.12
N TYR A 280 29.26 -3.48 8.63
CA TYR A 280 30.54 -3.38 9.32
C TYR A 280 31.60 -2.87 8.33
N GLU A 281 32.56 -2.05 8.79
CA GLU A 281 33.59 -1.46 7.92
C GLU A 281 34.52 -2.50 7.27
#